data_AF-A0A2I0TLN7-F1
#
_entry.id   AF-A0A2I0TLN7-F1
#
_cell.length_a   1.000
_cell.length_b   1.000
_cell.length_c   1.000
_cell.angle_alpha   90.00
_cell.angle_beta   90.00
_cell.angle_gamma   90.00
#
_symmetry.space_group_name_H-M   'P 1'
#
loop_
_entity.id
_entity.type
_entity.pdbx_description
1 polymer ?
#
loop_
_entity_poly.entity_id
_entity_poly.type
_entity_poly.pdbx_seq_one_letter_code
_entity_poly.pdbx_strand_id
1 'polypeptide(L)'
;MSLQEDSTMKKTTHSCFLLIILLIRMVPSLSSTVNYTDPTLEPVVTENSVIRQKIIDSQFKCYERMNRAPPYKKKGLFCNRTWDGWLCWDDTPAGRITAQNCPDYFPDFDPTERASKYCDETGNWFRHPESNRTWSNYTLCNSFTSEKLKMAFILYYMAIVGHALSITSLLISLAIFFYFKSLSCQRITLHKNLFFSYVLNSVFTIAHLIAVVPNPGLVKRDPASCKVLQFFHQYMLGCNYFWMLCEGIYLHTLIVVAVFAEEQRLHWYYLLGWGMSLVISVVTVVSDQFFQVFEYL
;
A
#
# COMPACT_ATOMS: atom_id res chain seq x y z
N MET A 1 -6.83 17.48 -52.20
CA MET A 1 -7.13 17.75 -50.77
C MET A 1 -7.23 16.46 -49.94
N SER A 2 -7.49 15.30 -50.55
CA SER A 2 -7.62 13.99 -49.89
C SER A 2 -6.31 13.23 -49.57
N LEU A 3 -5.15 13.67 -50.09
CA LEU A 3 -3.85 13.01 -49.84
C LEU A 3 -3.05 13.62 -48.68
N GLN A 4 -3.45 14.80 -48.17
CA GLN A 4 -2.76 15.47 -47.06
C GLN A 4 -3.25 14.96 -45.69
N GLU A 5 -4.56 14.65 -45.54
CA GLU A 5 -5.18 14.19 -44.29
C GLU A 5 -4.77 12.76 -43.87
N ASP A 6 -4.48 11.88 -44.83
CA ASP A 6 -4.02 10.51 -44.54
C ASP A 6 -2.59 10.49 -43.98
N SER A 7 -1.76 11.48 -44.36
CA SER A 7 -0.39 11.63 -43.86
C SER A 7 -0.30 12.15 -42.42
N THR A 8 -1.23 13.02 -42.01
CA THR A 8 -1.36 13.54 -40.64
C THR A 8 -1.95 12.50 -39.70
N MET A 9 -2.92 11.70 -40.17
CA MET A 9 -3.51 10.60 -39.39
C MET A 9 -2.51 9.47 -39.12
N LYS A 10 -1.65 9.11 -40.09
CA LYS A 10 -0.55 8.16 -39.88
C LYS A 10 0.45 8.66 -38.85
N LYS A 11 0.81 9.96 -38.87
CA LYS A 11 1.76 10.56 -37.90
C LYS A 11 1.24 10.59 -36.47
N THR A 12 -0.03 10.93 -36.23
CA THR A 12 -0.62 10.98 -34.88
C THR A 12 -0.78 9.58 -34.28
N THR A 13 -1.21 8.59 -35.09
CA THR A 13 -1.31 7.20 -34.66
C THR A 13 0.07 6.59 -34.39
N HIS A 14 1.07 6.86 -35.23
CA HIS A 14 2.46 6.47 -34.94
C HIS A 14 3.01 7.16 -33.69
N SER A 15 2.66 8.43 -33.45
CA SER A 15 3.09 9.19 -32.27
C SER A 15 2.51 8.63 -30.97
N CYS A 16 1.22 8.26 -30.95
CA CYS A 16 0.61 7.58 -29.81
C CYS A 16 1.17 6.17 -29.62
N PHE A 17 1.41 5.43 -30.70
CA PHE A 17 2.02 4.10 -30.64
C PHE A 17 3.47 4.16 -30.14
N LEU A 18 4.23 5.18 -30.54
CA LEU A 18 5.56 5.49 -30.02
C LEU A 18 5.50 5.92 -28.55
N LEU A 19 4.48 6.67 -28.12
CA LEU A 19 4.28 7.04 -26.72
C LEU A 19 3.96 5.80 -25.86
N ILE A 20 3.14 4.89 -26.35
CA ILE A 20 2.80 3.61 -25.69
C ILE A 20 4.05 2.71 -25.65
N ILE A 21 4.82 2.61 -26.73
CA ILE A 21 6.11 1.90 -26.74
C ILE A 21 7.13 2.57 -25.80
N LEU A 22 7.17 3.90 -25.71
CA LEU A 22 8.02 4.64 -24.78
C LEU A 22 7.61 4.40 -23.32
N LEU A 23 6.31 4.33 -23.03
CA LEU A 23 5.80 3.99 -21.70
C LEU A 23 6.08 2.53 -21.34
N ILE A 24 6.05 1.61 -22.32
CA ILE A 24 6.45 0.20 -22.14
C ILE A 24 7.98 0.06 -22.03
N ARG A 25 8.77 0.93 -22.69
CA ARG A 25 10.24 0.98 -22.63
C ARG A 25 10.77 1.71 -21.39
N MET A 26 9.95 2.51 -20.72
CA MET A 26 10.24 3.12 -19.42
C MET A 26 10.17 2.11 -18.26
N VAL A 27 9.67 0.89 -18.53
CA VAL A 27 9.98 -0.27 -17.69
C VAL A 27 11.48 -0.51 -17.81
N PRO A 28 12.29 -0.29 -16.76
CA PRO A 28 13.72 -0.45 -16.87
C PRO A 28 14.02 -1.92 -17.15
N SER A 29 14.46 -2.23 -18.36
CA SER A 29 15.36 -3.35 -18.59
C SER A 29 16.68 -3.01 -17.92
N LEU A 30 16.86 -3.35 -16.64
CA LEU A 30 18.16 -3.25 -16.00
C LEU A 30 18.65 -4.63 -15.56
N SER A 31 19.21 -5.33 -16.53
CA SER A 31 20.23 -6.33 -16.24
C SER A 31 21.53 -5.59 -15.88
N SER A 32 22.05 -5.94 -14.70
CA SER A 32 23.48 -5.94 -14.33
C SER A 32 24.27 -4.64 -14.35
N THR A 33 24.52 -4.08 -13.16
CA THR A 33 25.88 -3.89 -12.59
C THR A 33 25.75 -3.48 -11.11
N VAL A 34 25.98 -4.43 -10.20
CA VAL A 34 26.22 -4.13 -8.78
C VAL A 34 27.61 -3.49 -8.69
N ASN A 35 27.66 -2.16 -8.58
CA ASN A 35 28.86 -1.45 -8.15
C ASN A 35 28.66 -1.06 -6.68
N TYR A 36 29.31 -1.80 -5.79
CA TYR A 36 29.26 -1.60 -4.34
C TYR A 36 30.13 -0.40 -3.98
N THR A 37 29.61 0.81 -4.18
CA THR A 37 30.14 1.99 -3.49
C THR A 37 29.29 2.23 -2.25
N ASP A 38 29.91 1.90 -1.11
CA ASP A 38 29.49 2.10 0.27
C ASP A 38 28.95 3.52 0.52
N PRO A 39 27.67 3.68 0.94
CA PRO A 39 27.15 4.95 1.42
C PRO A 39 26.95 4.91 2.93
N THR A 40 27.85 5.60 3.63
CA THR A 40 27.59 6.48 4.79
C THR A 40 26.68 5.92 5.90
N LEU A 41 27.38 5.42 6.93
CA LEU A 41 27.01 5.12 8.30
C LEU A 41 26.24 6.26 9.02
N GLU A 42 24.95 6.47 8.77
CA GLU A 42 24.14 7.36 9.65
C GLU A 42 22.62 7.04 9.78
N PRO A 43 21.90 6.38 8.83
CA PRO A 43 20.46 6.10 9.02
C PRO A 43 20.12 4.74 9.67
N VAL A 44 21.08 3.79 9.75
CA VAL A 44 20.87 2.46 10.37
C VAL A 44 20.94 2.51 11.90
N VAL A 45 21.56 3.55 12.45
CA VAL A 45 21.76 3.69 13.90
C VAL A 45 20.47 4.06 14.63
N THR A 46 19.63 4.90 14.01
CA THR A 46 18.43 5.45 14.66
C THR A 46 17.30 4.44 14.77
N GLU A 47 17.00 3.67 13.72
CA GLU A 47 15.94 2.64 13.72
C GLU A 47 16.26 1.52 14.73
N ASN A 48 17.51 1.05 14.73
CA ASN A 48 18.01 0.09 15.71
C ASN A 48 18.00 0.65 17.14
N SER A 49 18.20 1.96 17.32
CA SER A 49 18.16 2.59 18.65
C SER A 49 16.74 2.59 19.25
N VAL A 50 15.71 2.83 18.44
CA VAL A 50 14.31 2.85 18.89
C VAL A 50 13.83 1.44 19.23
N ILE A 51 14.12 0.45 18.37
CA ILE A 51 13.80 -0.95 18.62
C ILE A 51 14.48 -1.41 19.91
N ARG A 52 15.77 -1.09 20.07
CA ARG A 52 16.52 -1.42 21.29
C ARG A 52 15.92 -0.79 22.53
N GLN A 53 15.47 0.47 22.46
CA GLN A 53 14.81 1.13 23.57
C GLN A 53 13.50 0.45 23.95
N LYS A 54 12.67 0.04 22.97
CA LYS A 54 11.42 -0.70 23.21
C LYS A 54 11.66 -2.08 23.81
N ILE A 55 12.72 -2.78 23.42
CA ILE A 55 13.11 -4.06 24.03
C ILE A 55 13.49 -3.85 25.50
N ILE A 56 14.30 -2.84 25.80
CA ILE A 56 14.74 -2.54 27.18
C ILE A 56 13.54 -2.17 28.06
N ASP A 57 12.62 -1.34 27.56
CA ASP A 57 11.39 -0.98 28.27
C ASP A 57 10.50 -2.20 28.52
N SER A 58 10.31 -3.06 27.50
CA SER A 58 9.55 -4.30 27.62
C SER A 58 10.17 -5.27 28.63
N GLN A 59 11.50 -5.38 28.63
CA GLN A 59 12.26 -6.18 29.59
C GLN A 59 12.06 -5.64 31.02
N PHE A 60 12.18 -4.33 31.22
CA PHE A 60 11.98 -3.70 32.52
C PHE A 60 10.56 -3.94 33.06
N LYS A 61 9.53 -3.73 32.22
CA LYS A 61 8.13 -4.01 32.54
C LYS A 61 7.91 -5.48 32.91
N CYS A 62 8.58 -6.41 32.22
CA CYS A 62 8.51 -7.83 32.55
C CYS A 62 9.07 -8.11 33.94
N TYR A 63 10.28 -7.63 34.25
CA TYR A 63 10.88 -7.86 35.57
C TYR A 63 10.08 -7.21 36.70
N GLU A 64 9.56 -6.00 36.48
CA GLU A 64 8.67 -5.34 37.44
C GLU A 64 7.41 -6.19 37.70
N ARG A 65 6.77 -6.69 36.63
CA ARG A 65 5.61 -7.60 36.75
C ARG A 65 5.98 -8.90 37.46
N MET A 66 7.13 -9.49 37.15
CA MET A 66 7.60 -10.71 37.80
C MET A 66 7.80 -10.52 39.31
N ASN A 67 8.32 -9.36 39.73
CA ASN A 67 8.56 -9.02 41.13
C ASN A 67 7.27 -8.67 41.90
N ARG A 68 6.29 -8.03 41.24
CA ARG A 68 5.02 -7.62 41.87
C ARG A 68 3.98 -8.73 41.94
N ALA A 69 3.94 -9.63 40.95
CA ALA A 69 2.87 -10.61 40.88
C ALA A 69 3.04 -11.69 41.96
N PRO A 70 1.95 -12.13 42.62
CA PRO A 70 2.00 -13.11 43.69
C PRO A 70 2.58 -14.44 43.20
N PRO A 71 3.15 -15.27 44.10
CA PRO A 71 3.63 -16.59 43.75
C PRO A 71 2.49 -17.45 43.17
N TYR A 72 2.85 -18.38 42.30
CA TYR A 72 1.90 -19.27 41.65
C TYR A 72 1.10 -20.08 42.68
N LYS A 73 -0.23 -19.98 42.62
CA LYS A 73 -1.14 -20.55 43.64
C LYS A 73 -1.77 -21.90 43.28
N LYS A 74 -1.56 -22.42 42.05
CA LYS A 74 -2.19 -23.68 41.64
C LYS A 74 -1.34 -24.87 42.09
N LYS A 75 -2.00 -25.98 42.43
CA LYS A 75 -1.35 -27.25 42.79
C LYS A 75 -0.80 -27.93 41.53
N GLY A 76 0.42 -28.43 41.59
CA GLY A 76 1.08 -29.18 40.51
C GLY A 76 2.42 -28.59 40.09
N LEU A 77 3.14 -29.30 39.22
CA LEU A 77 4.36 -28.81 38.58
C LEU A 77 4.00 -27.67 37.61
N PHE A 78 4.86 -26.66 37.54
CA PHE A 78 4.68 -25.51 36.67
C PHE A 78 6.03 -24.93 36.26
N CYS A 79 6.06 -24.28 35.10
CA CYS A 79 7.20 -23.50 34.66
C CYS A 79 7.10 -22.08 35.19
N ASN A 80 8.18 -21.59 35.79
CA ASN A 80 8.26 -20.23 36.32
C ASN A 80 8.17 -19.18 35.20
N ARG A 81 7.54 -18.05 35.52
CA ARG A 81 7.56 -16.84 34.69
C ARG A 81 8.98 -16.43 34.31
N THR A 82 9.16 -15.98 33.07
CA THR A 82 10.50 -15.73 32.51
C THR A 82 10.46 -14.73 31.35
N TRP A 83 11.57 -14.01 31.16
CA TRP A 83 11.83 -13.20 29.97
C TRP A 83 12.68 -14.01 28.99
N ASP A 84 12.20 -14.22 27.76
CA ASP A 84 12.92 -15.00 26.74
C ASP A 84 13.81 -14.16 25.81
N GLY A 85 13.89 -12.85 26.06
CA GLY A 85 14.60 -11.90 25.21
C GLY A 85 13.66 -10.96 24.45
N TRP A 86 12.43 -11.40 24.17
CA TRP A 86 11.44 -10.63 23.40
C TRP A 86 10.10 -10.49 24.12
N LEU A 87 9.64 -11.51 24.81
CA LEU A 87 8.35 -11.51 25.48
C LEU A 87 8.44 -11.99 26.93
N CYS A 88 7.52 -11.48 27.74
CA CYS A 88 7.34 -11.88 29.13
C CYS A 88 6.38 -13.07 29.19
N TRP A 89 6.82 -14.18 29.74
CA TRP A 89 6.01 -15.39 29.87
C TRP A 89 5.55 -15.57 31.32
N ASP A 90 4.28 -15.87 31.51
CA ASP A 90 3.68 -16.14 32.82
C ASP A 90 3.90 -17.57 33.30
N ASP A 91 3.64 -17.78 34.59
CA ASP A 91 3.67 -19.11 35.21
C ASP A 91 2.68 -20.05 34.52
N THR A 92 3.19 -21.14 33.96
CA THR A 92 2.41 -22.04 33.11
C THR A 92 2.39 -23.44 33.72
N PRO A 93 1.21 -24.09 33.88
CA PRO A 93 1.14 -25.46 34.36
C PRO A 93 1.93 -26.43 33.47
N ALA A 94 2.50 -27.47 34.07
CA ALA A 94 3.19 -28.54 33.35
C ALA A 94 2.27 -29.19 32.29
N GLY A 95 2.85 -29.56 31.15
CA GLY A 95 2.14 -30.17 30.02
C GLY A 95 1.25 -29.20 29.22
N ARG A 96 1.36 -27.88 29.42
CA ARG A 96 0.58 -26.89 28.66
C ARG A 96 1.45 -26.00 27.77
N ILE A 97 0.85 -25.61 26.65
CA ILE A 97 1.35 -24.56 25.77
C ILE A 97 0.73 -23.23 26.20
N THR A 98 1.55 -22.21 26.39
CA THR A 98 1.13 -20.83 26.55
C THR A 98 1.40 -20.06 25.27
N ALA A 99 0.54 -19.10 24.92
CA ALA A 99 0.66 -18.33 23.69
C ALA A 99 0.20 -16.89 23.89
N GLN A 100 0.89 -15.96 23.27
CA GLN A 100 0.59 -14.54 23.30
C GLN A 100 0.95 -13.88 21.97
N ASN A 101 0.44 -12.69 21.73
CA ASN A 101 0.69 -11.96 20.49
C ASN A 101 2.17 -11.68 20.30
N CYS A 102 2.61 -11.65 19.04
CA CYS A 102 3.98 -11.28 18.69
C CYS A 102 4.26 -9.82 19.09
N PRO A 103 5.51 -9.48 19.46
CA PRO A 103 5.88 -8.12 19.81
C PRO A 103 5.71 -7.15 18.63
N ASP A 104 5.27 -5.94 18.92
CA ASP A 104 4.97 -4.87 17.94
C ASP A 104 6.15 -3.93 17.65
N TYR A 105 7.28 -4.15 18.31
CA TYR A 105 8.46 -3.30 18.21
C TYR A 105 9.46 -3.76 17.16
N PHE A 106 9.24 -4.89 16.48
CA PHE A 106 10.00 -5.29 15.30
C PHE A 106 9.18 -5.04 14.03
N PRO A 107 9.74 -4.35 13.02
CA PRO A 107 9.02 -4.06 11.76
C PRO A 107 8.73 -5.33 10.95
N ASP A 108 9.55 -6.36 11.11
CA ASP A 108 9.42 -7.64 10.41
C ASP A 108 8.46 -8.61 11.11
N PHE A 109 7.83 -8.19 12.22
CA PHE A 109 6.91 -9.05 12.96
C PHE A 109 5.45 -8.66 12.70
N ASP A 110 4.58 -9.65 12.68
CA ASP A 110 3.13 -9.49 12.57
C ASP A 110 2.50 -9.58 13.98
N PRO A 111 2.05 -8.46 14.59
CA PRO A 111 1.52 -8.47 15.96
C PRO A 111 0.17 -9.19 16.08
N THR A 112 -0.49 -9.48 14.96
CA THR A 112 -1.77 -10.22 14.95
C THR A 112 -1.55 -11.73 15.15
N GLU A 113 -0.36 -12.20 14.79
CA GLU A 113 0.05 -13.59 14.96
C GLU A 113 0.48 -13.87 16.41
N ARG A 114 0.65 -15.15 16.75
CA ARG A 114 0.95 -15.57 18.12
C ARG A 114 2.26 -16.34 18.23
N ALA A 115 3.09 -15.92 19.18
CA ALA A 115 4.20 -16.70 19.67
C ALA A 115 3.72 -17.74 20.70
N SER A 116 4.35 -18.90 20.76
CA SER A 116 3.99 -19.95 21.72
C SER A 116 5.19 -20.54 22.45
N LYS A 117 4.99 -20.98 23.69
CA LYS A 117 6.01 -21.60 24.52
C LYS A 117 5.42 -22.80 25.23
N TYR A 118 6.16 -23.92 25.22
CA TYR A 118 5.70 -25.17 25.81
C TYR A 118 6.37 -25.42 27.16
N CYS A 119 5.55 -25.66 28.18
CA CYS A 119 5.98 -26.16 29.48
C CYS A 119 5.84 -27.67 29.49
N ASP A 120 6.96 -28.38 29.69
CA ASP A 120 6.96 -29.84 29.69
C ASP A 120 6.22 -30.41 30.91
N GLU A 121 6.02 -31.73 30.92
CA GLU A 121 5.33 -32.42 32.01
C GLU A 121 6.13 -32.44 33.32
N THR A 122 7.45 -32.17 33.26
CA THR A 122 8.35 -32.12 34.42
C THR A 122 8.37 -30.75 35.10
N GLY A 123 7.71 -29.74 34.51
CA GLY A 123 7.72 -28.36 35.01
C GLY A 123 8.91 -27.53 34.53
N ASN A 124 9.57 -27.94 33.46
CA ASN A 124 10.66 -27.21 32.82
C ASN A 124 10.23 -26.64 31.45
N TRP A 125 10.76 -25.48 31.11
CA TRP A 125 10.54 -24.91 29.78
C TRP A 125 11.21 -25.78 28.72
N PHE A 126 10.48 -26.05 27.63
CA PHE A 126 11.00 -26.82 26.51
C PHE A 126 12.34 -26.26 26.00
N ARG A 127 13.28 -27.17 25.75
CA ARG A 127 14.61 -26.85 25.25
C ARG A 127 14.75 -27.35 23.81
N HIS A 128 15.30 -26.50 22.94
CA HIS A 128 15.51 -26.88 21.54
C HIS A 128 16.52 -28.05 21.45
N PRO A 129 16.25 -29.09 20.65
CA PRO A 129 17.11 -30.29 20.57
C PRO A 129 18.54 -29.99 20.11
N GLU A 130 18.71 -29.01 19.22
CA GLU A 130 20.03 -28.67 18.66
C GLU A 130 20.84 -27.69 19.53
N SER A 131 20.18 -26.72 20.17
CA SER A 131 20.88 -25.64 20.90
C SER A 131 20.86 -25.83 22.41
N ASN A 132 20.03 -26.76 22.92
CA ASN A 132 19.83 -27.02 24.34
C ASN A 132 19.47 -25.76 25.18
N ARG A 133 18.91 -24.73 24.53
CA ARG A 133 18.42 -23.50 25.16
C ARG A 133 16.90 -23.54 25.27
N THR A 134 16.35 -22.88 26.27
CA THR A 134 14.90 -22.68 26.39
C THR A 134 14.38 -22.02 25.12
N TRP A 135 13.34 -22.60 24.53
CA TRP A 135 12.86 -22.22 23.21
C TRP A 135 11.41 -21.75 23.25
N SER A 136 11.13 -20.76 22.41
CA SER A 136 9.81 -20.21 22.12
C SER A 136 9.62 -20.26 20.61
N ASN A 137 8.42 -20.63 20.16
CA ASN A 137 8.07 -20.70 18.76
C ASN A 137 7.57 -19.32 18.27
N TYR A 138 8.39 -18.66 17.45
CA TYR A 138 8.07 -17.39 16.78
C TYR A 138 7.88 -17.57 15.26
N THR A 139 7.69 -18.79 14.75
CA THR A 139 7.64 -19.07 13.31
C THR A 139 6.52 -18.29 12.60
N LEU A 140 5.38 -18.12 13.28
CA LEU A 140 4.23 -17.36 12.76
C LEU A 140 4.42 -15.84 12.87
N CYS A 141 5.34 -15.38 13.71
CA CYS A 141 5.52 -13.95 13.94
C CYS A 141 6.18 -13.24 12.77
N ASN A 142 6.88 -13.94 11.87
CA ASN A 142 7.52 -13.30 10.73
C ASN A 142 6.46 -12.77 9.74
N SER A 143 6.41 -11.45 9.53
CA SER A 143 5.47 -10.81 8.60
C SER A 143 5.82 -11.10 7.13
N PHE A 144 7.11 -11.33 6.85
CA PHE A 144 7.65 -11.63 5.52
C PHE A 144 7.83 -13.12 5.28
N THR A 145 6.75 -13.91 5.37
CA THR A 145 6.82 -15.32 4.95
C THR A 145 6.94 -15.41 3.42
N SER A 146 7.61 -16.46 2.93
CA SER A 146 7.75 -16.74 1.49
C SER A 146 6.40 -16.76 0.76
N GLU A 147 5.36 -17.27 1.44
CA GLU A 147 3.99 -17.32 0.93
C GLU A 147 3.38 -15.93 0.80
N LYS A 148 3.46 -15.08 1.85
CA LYS A 148 2.94 -13.69 1.81
C LYS A 148 3.63 -12.88 0.71
N LEU A 149 4.95 -13.03 0.58
CA LEU A 149 5.74 -12.33 -0.46
C LEU A 149 5.38 -12.82 -1.87
N LYS A 150 5.21 -14.12 -2.08
CA LYS A 150 4.76 -14.69 -3.35
C LYS A 150 3.38 -14.15 -3.75
N MET A 151 2.44 -14.10 -2.80
CA MET A 151 1.09 -13.55 -3.06
C MET A 151 1.16 -12.06 -3.41
N ALA A 152 1.98 -11.27 -2.70
CA ALA A 152 2.18 -9.86 -3.00
C ALA A 152 2.73 -9.64 -4.43
N PHE A 153 3.72 -10.42 -4.85
CA PHE A 153 4.26 -10.35 -6.21
C PHE A 153 3.22 -10.76 -7.26
N ILE A 154 2.43 -11.81 -7.02
CA ILE A 154 1.35 -12.21 -7.94
C ILE A 154 0.35 -11.07 -8.12
N LEU A 155 -0.11 -10.45 -7.02
CA LEU A 155 -1.02 -9.32 -7.07
C LEU A 155 -0.41 -8.12 -7.81
N TYR A 156 0.86 -7.83 -7.58
CA TYR A 156 1.60 -6.77 -8.26
C TYR A 156 1.63 -6.97 -9.78
N TYR A 157 1.99 -8.15 -10.26
CA TYR A 157 2.02 -8.43 -11.71
C TYR A 157 0.61 -8.38 -12.33
N MET A 158 -0.39 -8.94 -11.64
CA MET A 158 -1.79 -8.89 -12.08
C MET A 158 -2.28 -7.45 -12.20
N ALA A 159 -1.96 -6.59 -11.22
CA ALA A 159 -2.32 -5.18 -11.24
C ALA A 159 -1.68 -4.45 -12.42
N ILE A 160 -0.37 -4.63 -12.65
CA ILE A 160 0.34 -3.98 -13.77
C ILE A 160 -0.25 -4.39 -15.12
N VAL A 161 -0.43 -5.69 -15.35
CA VAL A 161 -0.98 -6.19 -16.62
C VAL A 161 -2.41 -5.70 -16.80
N GLY A 162 -3.23 -5.74 -15.75
CA GLY A 162 -4.61 -5.26 -15.79
C GLY A 162 -4.72 -3.77 -16.14
N HIS A 163 -3.94 -2.91 -15.48
CA HIS A 163 -3.94 -1.47 -15.77
C HIS A 163 -3.38 -1.17 -17.16
N ALA A 164 -2.36 -1.88 -17.64
CA ALA A 164 -1.81 -1.69 -18.99
C ALA A 164 -2.83 -2.03 -20.09
N LEU A 165 -3.55 -3.16 -19.93
CA LEU A 165 -4.62 -3.55 -20.85
C LEU A 165 -5.79 -2.55 -20.83
N SER A 166 -6.17 -2.08 -19.64
CA SER A 166 -7.21 -1.07 -19.46
C SER A 166 -6.85 0.25 -20.14
N ILE A 167 -5.64 0.77 -19.93
CA ILE A 167 -5.15 1.99 -20.59
C ILE A 167 -5.23 1.84 -22.11
N THR A 168 -4.79 0.70 -22.64
CA THR A 168 -4.76 0.47 -24.09
C THR A 168 -6.17 0.55 -24.69
N SER A 169 -7.15 -0.12 -24.08
CA SER A 169 -8.54 -0.10 -24.58
C SER A 169 -9.20 1.28 -24.43
N LEU A 170 -8.95 1.97 -23.31
CA LEU A 170 -9.47 3.30 -23.04
C LEU A 170 -8.90 4.35 -24.01
N LEU A 171 -7.61 4.27 -24.35
CA LEU A 171 -6.99 5.17 -25.32
C LEU A 171 -7.58 4.99 -26.72
N ILE A 172 -7.84 3.75 -27.14
CA ILE A 172 -8.52 3.47 -28.42
C ILE A 172 -9.92 4.08 -28.41
N SER A 173 -10.68 3.88 -27.34
CA SER A 173 -12.03 4.43 -27.16
C SER A 173 -12.04 5.97 -27.21
N LEU A 174 -11.14 6.61 -26.45
CA LEU A 174 -10.96 8.06 -26.47
C LEU A 174 -10.60 8.56 -27.87
N ALA A 175 -9.68 7.90 -28.57
CA ALA A 175 -9.27 8.28 -29.93
C ALA A 175 -10.46 8.27 -30.90
N ILE A 176 -11.31 7.25 -30.85
CA ILE A 176 -12.54 7.15 -31.66
C ILE A 176 -13.47 8.34 -31.36
N PHE A 177 -13.73 8.65 -30.09
CA PHE A 177 -14.61 9.74 -29.69
C PHE A 177 -14.05 11.14 -29.99
N PHE A 178 -12.72 11.31 -30.02
CA PHE A 178 -12.09 12.56 -30.45
C PHE A 178 -12.10 12.70 -31.98
N TYR A 179 -11.89 11.62 -32.72
CA TYR A 179 -11.88 11.61 -34.18
C TYR A 179 -13.27 11.91 -34.77
N PHE A 180 -14.31 11.20 -34.31
CA PHE A 180 -15.66 11.40 -34.80
C PHE A 180 -16.37 12.54 -34.05
N LYS A 181 -16.00 13.79 -34.38
CA LYS A 181 -16.65 14.98 -33.81
C LYS A 181 -18.17 14.99 -34.01
N SER A 182 -18.67 14.36 -35.08
CA SER A 182 -20.09 14.18 -35.36
C SER A 182 -20.87 13.39 -34.28
N LEU A 183 -20.19 12.55 -33.48
CA LEU A 183 -20.82 11.78 -32.40
C LEU A 183 -20.78 12.53 -31.06
N SER A 184 -20.16 13.71 -31.00
CA SER A 184 -19.89 14.42 -29.75
C SER A 184 -21.12 15.18 -29.25
N CYS A 185 -22.00 14.48 -28.53
CA CYS A 185 -23.09 15.06 -27.74
C CYS A 185 -22.64 15.35 -26.29
N GLN A 186 -23.45 16.08 -25.53
CA GLN A 186 -23.29 16.32 -24.09
C GLN A 186 -22.87 15.07 -23.31
N ARG A 187 -23.59 13.95 -23.48
CA ARG A 187 -23.29 12.66 -22.85
C ARG A 187 -21.87 12.19 -23.16
N ILE A 188 -21.47 12.27 -24.42
CA ILE A 188 -20.16 11.81 -24.88
C ILE A 188 -19.04 12.71 -24.34
N THR A 189 -19.29 14.01 -24.14
CA THR A 189 -18.32 14.87 -23.45
C THR A 189 -18.09 14.45 -21.99
N LEU A 190 -19.13 13.97 -21.30
CA LEU A 190 -18.99 13.44 -19.95
C LEU A 190 -18.22 12.11 -19.94
N HIS A 191 -18.52 11.20 -20.87
CA HIS A 191 -17.78 9.94 -21.03
C HIS A 191 -16.31 10.17 -21.38
N LYS A 192 -15.99 11.17 -22.20
CA LYS A 192 -14.60 11.57 -22.51
C LYS A 192 -13.82 11.94 -21.24
N ASN A 193 -14.42 12.75 -20.35
CA ASN A 193 -13.77 13.14 -19.10
C ASN A 193 -13.60 11.94 -18.14
N LEU A 194 -14.60 11.06 -18.08
CA LEU A 194 -14.50 9.83 -17.29
C LEU A 194 -13.39 8.90 -17.81
N PHE A 195 -13.33 8.65 -19.12
CA PHE A 195 -12.26 7.82 -19.68
C PHE A 195 -10.89 8.44 -19.50
N PHE A 196 -10.80 9.77 -19.60
CA PHE A 196 -9.58 10.50 -19.31
C PHE A 196 -9.15 10.35 -17.84
N SER A 197 -10.09 10.43 -16.88
CA SER A 197 -9.78 10.22 -15.46
C SER A 197 -9.33 8.78 -15.18
N TYR A 198 -9.90 7.77 -15.85
CA TYR A 198 -9.44 6.38 -15.77
C TYR A 198 -8.01 6.18 -16.31
N VAL A 199 -7.68 6.84 -17.42
CA VAL A 199 -6.31 6.80 -17.98
C VAL A 199 -5.33 7.43 -16.99
N LEU A 200 -5.62 8.63 -16.48
CA LEU A 200 -4.76 9.28 -15.50
C LEU A 200 -4.61 8.44 -14.22
N ASN A 201 -5.72 7.95 -13.66
CA ASN A 201 -5.69 7.08 -12.48
C ASN A 201 -4.79 5.85 -12.71
N SER A 202 -4.99 5.14 -13.81
CA SER A 202 -4.19 3.95 -14.12
C SER A 202 -2.71 4.26 -14.32
N VAL A 203 -2.36 5.39 -14.95
CA VAL A 203 -0.97 5.83 -15.12
C VAL A 203 -0.32 6.14 -13.76
N PHE A 204 -1.00 6.88 -12.89
CA PHE A 204 -0.47 7.22 -11.57
C PHE A 204 -0.40 5.99 -10.64
N THR A 205 -1.35 5.06 -10.73
CA THR A 205 -1.29 3.78 -10.00
C THR A 205 -0.09 2.94 -10.46
N ILE A 206 0.16 2.82 -11.77
CA ILE A 206 1.35 2.11 -12.26
C ILE A 206 2.64 2.82 -11.81
N ALA A 207 2.70 4.15 -11.91
CA ALA A 207 3.86 4.93 -11.46
C ALA A 207 4.12 4.73 -9.96
N HIS A 208 3.07 4.73 -9.13
CA HIS A 208 3.16 4.44 -7.71
C HIS A 208 3.66 3.01 -7.44
N LEU A 209 3.10 2.01 -8.11
CA LEU A 209 3.52 0.61 -7.97
C LEU A 209 4.98 0.39 -8.37
N ILE A 210 5.45 1.01 -9.46
CA ILE A 210 6.85 0.90 -9.92
C ILE A 210 7.80 1.69 -9.02
N ALA A 211 7.38 2.81 -8.43
CA ALA A 211 8.24 3.60 -7.56
C ALA A 211 8.42 2.96 -6.17
N VAL A 212 7.35 2.40 -5.59
CA VAL A 212 7.34 1.95 -4.18
C VAL A 212 7.81 0.50 -4.02
N VAL A 213 7.40 -0.42 -4.90
CA VAL A 213 7.63 -1.86 -4.70
C VAL A 213 9.09 -2.30 -4.90
N PRO A 214 9.80 -1.92 -5.99
CA PRO A 214 11.16 -2.42 -6.24
C PRO A 214 12.26 -1.67 -5.49
N ASN A 215 12.00 -0.47 -4.96
CA ASN A 215 13.05 0.39 -4.40
C ASN A 215 12.70 0.96 -3.01
N PRO A 216 12.73 0.14 -1.94
CA PRO A 216 12.62 0.67 -0.57
C PRO A 216 13.72 1.71 -0.27
N GLY A 217 14.86 1.64 -0.97
CA GLY A 217 15.95 2.61 -0.87
C GLY A 217 15.66 3.97 -1.53
N LEU A 218 14.80 4.05 -2.56
CA LEU A 218 14.41 5.33 -3.16
C LEU A 218 13.47 6.12 -2.24
N VAL A 219 12.57 5.43 -1.54
CA VAL A 219 11.73 6.03 -0.48
C VAL A 219 12.59 6.66 0.62
N LYS A 220 13.71 6.01 0.98
CA LYS A 220 14.68 6.55 1.96
C LYS A 220 15.57 7.68 1.41
N ARG A 221 15.80 7.77 0.09
CA ARG A 221 16.69 8.78 -0.51
C ARG A 221 16.01 10.09 -0.91
N ASP A 222 14.77 10.02 -1.42
CA ASP A 222 14.04 11.22 -1.86
C ASP A 222 12.60 11.21 -1.35
N PRO A 223 12.39 11.53 -0.06
CA PRO A 223 11.07 11.47 0.57
C PRO A 223 10.08 12.50 -0.01
N ALA A 224 10.58 13.60 -0.60
CA ALA A 224 9.73 14.64 -1.17
C ALA A 224 9.03 14.15 -2.44
N SER A 225 9.78 13.55 -3.36
CA SER A 225 9.24 13.01 -4.61
C SER A 225 8.18 11.92 -4.36
N CYS A 226 8.46 11.01 -3.42
CA CYS A 226 7.51 9.95 -3.05
C CYS A 226 6.22 10.51 -2.43
N LYS A 227 6.32 11.53 -1.58
CA LYS A 227 5.17 12.17 -0.94
C LYS A 227 4.29 12.92 -1.96
N VAL A 228 4.91 13.61 -2.91
CA VAL A 228 4.22 14.28 -4.00
C VAL A 228 3.51 13.26 -4.91
N LEU A 229 4.19 12.16 -5.28
CA LEU A 229 3.59 11.08 -6.06
C LEU A 229 2.39 10.45 -5.34
N GLN A 230 2.49 10.23 -4.02
CA GLN A 230 1.40 9.73 -3.20
C GLN A 230 0.19 10.67 -3.22
N PHE A 231 0.41 11.98 -3.09
CA PHE A 231 -0.67 12.97 -3.19
C PHE A 231 -1.38 12.91 -4.54
N PHE A 232 -0.61 12.90 -5.64
CA PHE A 232 -1.19 12.81 -6.98
C PHE A 232 -1.96 11.50 -7.21
N HIS A 233 -1.45 10.38 -6.70
CA HIS A 233 -2.15 9.09 -6.78
C HIS A 233 -3.52 9.15 -6.07
N GLN A 234 -3.56 9.65 -4.84
CA GLN A 234 -4.81 9.81 -4.08
C GLN A 234 -5.79 10.78 -4.76
N TYR A 235 -5.28 11.87 -5.32
CA TYR A 235 -6.09 12.82 -6.07
C TYR A 235 -6.71 12.23 -7.33
N MET A 236 -5.92 11.54 -8.15
CA MET A 236 -6.43 10.94 -9.39
C MET A 236 -7.41 9.80 -9.13
N LEU A 237 -7.19 9.03 -8.06
CA LEU A 237 -8.14 8.03 -7.59
C LEU A 237 -9.47 8.67 -7.17
N GLY A 238 -9.42 9.74 -6.38
CA GLY A 238 -10.60 10.52 -6.00
C GLY A 238 -11.35 11.06 -7.22
N CYS A 239 -10.64 11.71 -8.14
CA CYS A 239 -11.22 12.20 -9.40
C CYS A 239 -11.93 11.11 -10.19
N ASN A 240 -11.36 9.90 -10.26
CA ASN A 240 -12.01 8.79 -10.94
C ASN A 240 -13.36 8.43 -10.30
N TYR A 241 -13.42 8.29 -8.97
CA TYR A 241 -14.67 8.02 -8.25
C TYR A 241 -15.71 9.13 -8.42
N PHE A 242 -15.30 10.40 -8.32
CA PHE A 242 -16.23 11.51 -8.52
C PHE A 242 -16.73 11.63 -9.95
N TRP A 243 -15.92 11.33 -10.97
CA TRP A 243 -16.39 11.28 -12.35
C TRP A 243 -17.37 10.14 -12.61
N MET A 244 -17.17 8.97 -11.99
CA MET A 244 -18.18 7.89 -12.02
C MET A 244 -19.49 8.33 -11.37
N LEU A 245 -19.41 9.03 -10.23
CA LEU A 245 -20.59 9.58 -9.56
C LEU A 245 -21.29 10.64 -10.44
N CYS A 246 -20.54 11.54 -11.08
CA CYS A 246 -21.07 12.53 -12.03
C CYS A 246 -21.84 11.86 -13.17
N GLU A 247 -21.30 10.77 -13.72
CA GLU A 247 -21.98 9.99 -14.76
C GLU A 247 -23.28 9.35 -14.25
N GLY A 248 -23.24 8.75 -13.05
CA GLY A 248 -24.43 8.16 -12.41
C GLY A 248 -25.53 9.19 -12.16
N ILE A 249 -25.18 10.36 -11.60
CA ILE A 249 -26.12 11.46 -11.38
C ILE A 249 -26.65 11.99 -12.71
N TYR A 250 -25.80 12.17 -13.71
CA TYR A 250 -26.23 12.62 -15.04
C TYR A 250 -27.24 11.66 -15.68
N LEU A 251 -26.97 10.36 -15.61
CA LEU A 251 -27.86 9.33 -16.14
C LEU A 251 -29.20 9.28 -15.36
N HIS A 252 -29.15 9.35 -14.03
CA HIS A 252 -30.35 9.37 -13.20
C HIS A 252 -31.22 10.60 -13.47
N THR A 253 -30.63 11.80 -13.50
CA THR A 253 -31.35 13.05 -13.81
C THR A 253 -31.97 12.99 -15.20
N LEU A 254 -31.26 12.44 -16.19
CA LEU A 254 -31.77 12.32 -17.56
C LEU A 254 -32.98 11.39 -17.67
N ILE A 255 -33.02 10.29 -16.91
CA ILE A 255 -34.12 9.32 -16.98
C ILE A 255 -35.32 9.76 -16.13
N VAL A 256 -35.08 10.24 -14.90
CA VAL A 256 -36.14 10.47 -13.90
C VAL A 256 -36.65 11.91 -13.88
N VAL A 257 -35.74 12.89 -14.05
CA VAL A 257 -36.02 14.31 -13.75
C VAL A 257 -36.15 15.15 -15.03
N ALA A 258 -35.45 14.77 -16.10
CA ALA A 258 -35.31 15.59 -17.31
C ALA A 258 -36.51 15.55 -18.27
N VAL A 259 -37.63 14.89 -17.93
CA VAL A 259 -38.91 15.12 -18.64
C VAL A 259 -39.36 16.59 -18.52
N PHE A 260 -38.81 17.36 -17.57
CA PHE A 260 -39.21 18.76 -17.32
C PHE A 260 -38.06 19.80 -17.27
N ALA A 261 -36.79 19.43 -17.48
CA ALA A 261 -35.64 20.32 -17.22
C ALA A 261 -34.84 20.70 -18.47
N GLU A 262 -34.82 22.01 -18.76
CA GLU A 262 -34.02 22.73 -19.75
C GLU A 262 -32.50 22.69 -19.41
N GLU A 263 -31.64 23.03 -20.38
CA GLU A 263 -30.18 22.79 -20.45
C GLU A 263 -29.43 22.60 -19.11
N GLN A 264 -28.98 21.36 -18.86
CA GLN A 264 -28.08 21.04 -17.74
C GLN A 264 -26.69 21.66 -17.97
N ARG A 265 -26.31 22.60 -17.09
CA ARG A 265 -25.05 23.35 -17.18
C ARG A 265 -23.85 22.47 -16.82
N LEU A 266 -23.09 22.00 -17.81
CA LEU A 266 -21.88 21.16 -17.65
C LEU A 266 -20.90 21.67 -16.59
N HIS A 267 -20.82 22.99 -16.43
CA HIS A 267 -19.87 23.64 -15.54
C HIS A 267 -19.97 23.15 -14.08
N TRP A 268 -21.18 22.82 -13.60
CA TRP A 268 -21.36 22.27 -12.26
C TRP A 268 -20.76 20.87 -12.11
N TYR A 269 -20.87 20.03 -13.14
CA TYR A 269 -20.27 18.69 -13.14
C TYR A 269 -18.74 18.74 -13.16
N TYR A 270 -18.14 19.72 -13.86
CA TYR A 270 -16.69 19.92 -13.82
C TYR A 270 -16.20 20.37 -12.44
N LEU A 271 -16.93 21.29 -11.79
CA LEU A 271 -16.63 21.73 -10.43
C LEU A 271 -16.72 20.55 -9.44
N LEU A 272 -17.73 19.70 -9.59
CA LEU A 272 -17.93 18.53 -8.73
C LEU A 272 -16.86 17.46 -8.99
N GLY A 273 -16.58 17.12 -10.25
CA GLY A 273 -15.61 16.08 -10.60
C GLY A 273 -14.18 16.42 -10.19
N TRP A 274 -13.69 17.60 -10.57
CA TRP A 274 -12.29 17.98 -10.33
C TRP A 274 -12.09 18.72 -9.00
N GLY A 275 -13.05 19.57 -8.62
CA GLY A 275 -12.94 20.45 -7.46
C GLY A 275 -13.15 19.70 -6.14
N MET A 276 -14.22 18.92 -6.00
CA MET A 276 -14.49 18.19 -4.74
C MET A 276 -13.42 17.15 -4.43
N SER A 277 -12.92 16.46 -5.47
CA SER A 277 -11.79 15.53 -5.35
C SER A 277 -10.56 16.20 -4.74
N LEU A 278 -10.25 17.43 -5.16
CA LEU A 278 -9.09 18.18 -4.64
C LEU A 278 -9.22 18.47 -3.15
N VAL A 279 -10.42 18.89 -2.71
CA VAL A 279 -10.69 19.20 -1.30
C VAL A 279 -10.45 17.96 -0.44
N ILE A 280 -10.97 16.80 -0.84
CA ILE A 280 -10.83 15.55 -0.08
C ILE A 280 -9.36 15.08 -0.05
N SER A 281 -8.64 15.18 -1.16
CA SER A 281 -7.20 14.84 -1.19
C SER A 281 -6.36 15.74 -0.29
N VAL A 282 -6.70 17.03 -0.19
CA VAL A 282 -6.00 17.95 0.74
C VAL A 282 -6.32 17.58 2.18
N VAL A 283 -7.59 17.32 2.52
CA VAL A 283 -8.00 16.96 3.88
C VAL A 283 -7.31 15.68 4.34
N THR A 284 -7.25 14.66 3.50
CA THR A 284 -6.60 13.37 3.82
C THR A 284 -5.10 13.53 4.07
N VAL A 285 -4.39 14.29 3.22
CA VAL A 285 -2.96 14.54 3.46
C VAL A 285 -2.74 15.37 4.72
N VAL A 286 -3.57 16.38 4.98
CA VAL A 286 -3.45 17.20 6.19
C VAL A 286 -3.73 16.37 7.45
N SER A 287 -4.74 15.49 7.43
CA SER A 287 -5.03 14.59 8.56
C SER A 287 -3.88 13.62 8.82
N ASP A 288 -3.29 13.05 7.77
CA ASP A 288 -2.16 12.12 7.91
C ASP A 288 -0.92 12.83 8.47
N GLN A 289 -0.66 14.06 8.02
CA GLN A 289 0.42 14.88 8.58
C GLN A 289 0.18 15.26 10.03
N PHE A 290 -1.05 15.63 10.39
CA PHE A 290 -1.41 15.97 11.75
C PHE A 290 -1.28 14.77 12.70
N PHE A 291 -1.71 13.58 12.26
CA PHE A 291 -1.59 12.35 13.04
C PHE A 291 -0.12 11.97 13.28
N GLN A 292 0.73 12.08 12.25
CA GLN A 292 2.16 11.87 12.41
C GLN A 292 2.76 12.84 13.44
N VAL A 293 2.47 14.14 13.35
CA VAL A 293 3.02 15.13 14.31
C VAL A 293 2.55 14.85 15.74
N PHE A 294 1.31 14.40 15.94
CA PHE A 294 0.78 14.08 17.26
C PHE A 294 1.38 12.80 17.85
N GLU A 295 1.72 11.80 17.04
CA GLU A 295 2.37 10.56 17.51
C GLU A 295 3.85 10.76 17.88
N TYR A 296 4.47 11.84 17.41
CA TYR A 296 5.84 12.25 17.78
C TYR A 296 5.91 13.23 18.99
N LEU A 297 4.76 13.68 19.52
CA LEU A 297 4.64 14.62 20.65
C LEU A 297 4.22 13.90 21.94
#